data_AF-A0A0A9ZEN0-F1
#
_entry.id   AF-A0A0A9ZEN0-F1
#
_cell.length_a   1.000
_cell.length_b   1.000
_cell.length_c   1.000
_cell.angle_alpha   90.00
_cell.angle_beta   90.00
_cell.angle_gamma   90.00
#
_symmetry.space_group_name_H-M   'P 1'
#
loop_
_entity.id
_entity.type
_entity.pdbx_description
1 polymer ?
#
loop_
_entity_poly.entity_id
_entity_poly.type
_entity_poly.pdbx_seq_one_letter_code
_entity_poly.pdbx_strand_id
1 'polypeptide(L)'
;MVGSVKSQTNEPESSTFPWFNKPACRVEGACASGGLAIMSAVDALRAGRASIALATGVEIQTTASARVGGDYLARAADYDRQRSLDDFTFPCLFAKRMSNIVTQGHFTMEDTALVAAKAYANGNKNPLAHMHTRKMSFDDCNNENDRNVKFLGNETYKPFLRTSDCSQVSDGGAGVVLATEEGIAKLGMPITNGKLVELKSLECATGNLYEDPCDATRMYTSQAAAAKALCSAKVTPQDL
;
A
#
# COMPACT_ATOMS: atom_id res chain seq x y z
N MET A 1 -33.78 -9.17 -55.12
CA MET A 1 -33.17 -7.92 -54.63
C MET A 1 -33.51 -7.77 -53.16
N VAL A 2 -32.59 -8.11 -52.27
CA VAL A 2 -32.70 -7.79 -50.83
C VAL A 2 -31.53 -6.87 -50.54
N GLY A 3 -31.83 -5.59 -50.32
CA GLY A 3 -30.84 -4.55 -50.09
C GLY A 3 -30.12 -4.77 -48.76
N SER A 4 -28.80 -4.72 -48.79
CA SER A 4 -27.94 -4.68 -47.61
C SER A 4 -28.21 -3.37 -46.86
N VAL A 5 -28.77 -3.48 -45.65
CA VAL A 5 -28.83 -2.38 -44.69
C VAL A 5 -27.44 -2.24 -44.10
N LYS A 6 -26.68 -1.24 -44.55
CA LYS A 6 -25.47 -0.80 -43.86
C LYS A 6 -25.91 -0.16 -42.54
N SER A 7 -25.63 -0.83 -41.41
CA SER A 7 -25.71 -0.19 -40.11
C SER A 7 -24.63 0.88 -40.04
N GLN A 8 -25.02 2.15 -40.25
CA GLN A 8 -24.22 3.28 -39.85
C GLN A 8 -24.31 3.41 -38.34
N THR A 9 -23.51 2.63 -37.62
CA THR A 9 -23.18 2.95 -36.24
C THR A 9 -22.23 4.13 -36.30
N ASN A 10 -22.71 5.32 -35.90
CA ASN A 10 -21.86 6.46 -35.56
C ASN A 10 -21.00 6.05 -34.35
N GLU A 11 -19.93 5.31 -34.59
CA GLU A 11 -18.88 5.17 -33.58
C GLU A 11 -18.17 6.52 -33.47
N PRO A 12 -18.07 7.12 -32.28
CA PRO A 12 -17.31 8.35 -32.11
C PRO A 12 -15.87 8.08 -32.53
N GLU A 13 -15.28 8.98 -33.32
CA GLU A 13 -13.87 8.89 -33.72
C GLU A 13 -13.01 8.60 -32.48
N SER A 14 -12.23 7.52 -32.53
CA SER A 14 -11.43 6.98 -31.41
C SER A 14 -10.40 7.97 -30.85
N SER A 15 -10.28 9.17 -31.41
CA SER A 15 -9.36 10.23 -31.03
C SER A 15 -9.82 11.04 -29.82
N THR A 16 -11.13 11.08 -29.50
CA THR A 16 -11.64 11.98 -28.45
C THR A 16 -11.53 11.38 -27.04
N PHE A 17 -11.48 10.06 -26.91
CA PHE A 17 -11.40 9.37 -25.61
C PHE A 17 -10.47 8.15 -25.69
N PRO A 18 -9.15 8.32 -25.40
CA PRO A 18 -8.16 7.25 -25.58
C PRO A 18 -8.39 6.01 -24.70
N TRP A 19 -9.31 6.08 -23.74
CA TRP A 19 -9.67 5.01 -22.82
C TRP A 19 -11.03 4.35 -23.09
N PHE A 20 -11.81 4.86 -24.06
CA PHE A 20 -13.14 4.35 -24.35
C PHE A 20 -13.09 2.89 -24.80
N ASN A 21 -14.01 2.06 -24.29
CA ASN A 21 -14.09 0.61 -24.54
C ASN A 21 -12.84 -0.22 -24.15
N LYS A 22 -11.88 0.33 -23.40
CA LYS A 22 -10.76 -0.46 -22.85
C LYS A 22 -11.19 -1.21 -21.57
N PRO A 23 -10.68 -2.42 -21.33
CA PRO A 23 -10.93 -3.13 -20.08
C PRO A 23 -10.42 -2.33 -18.87
N ALA A 24 -11.26 -2.20 -17.85
CA ALA A 24 -10.92 -1.58 -16.58
C ALA A 24 -11.57 -2.37 -15.43
N CYS A 25 -10.86 -2.49 -14.31
CA CYS A 25 -11.39 -3.10 -13.10
C CYS A 25 -10.75 -2.47 -11.86
N ARG A 26 -11.42 -2.61 -10.72
CA ARG A 26 -10.89 -2.24 -9.40
C ARG A 26 -10.62 -3.52 -8.64
N VAL A 27 -9.40 -3.66 -8.14
CA VAL A 27 -9.00 -4.74 -7.23
C VAL A 27 -8.80 -4.19 -5.82
N GLU A 28 -9.00 -5.03 -4.81
CA GLU A 28 -9.02 -4.64 -3.39
C GLU A 28 -8.37 -5.71 -2.53
N GLY A 29 -7.61 -5.27 -1.53
CA GLY A 29 -7.00 -6.13 -0.52
C GLY A 29 -6.38 -5.28 0.59
N ALA A 30 -7.22 -4.49 1.25
CA ALA A 30 -6.87 -3.45 2.19
C ALA A 30 -5.79 -2.49 1.63
N CYS A 31 -4.85 -2.10 2.47
CA CYS A 31 -3.72 -1.23 2.11
C CYS A 31 -2.80 -1.83 1.02
N ALA A 32 -2.93 -3.12 0.68
CA ALA A 32 -2.17 -3.77 -0.39
C ALA A 32 -2.82 -3.62 -1.79
N SER A 33 -3.97 -2.95 -1.89
CA SER A 33 -4.74 -2.80 -3.14
C SER A 33 -3.91 -2.28 -4.32
N GLY A 34 -2.99 -1.34 -4.10
CA GLY A 34 -2.09 -0.83 -5.15
C GLY A 34 -1.13 -1.90 -5.69
N GLY A 35 -0.58 -2.75 -4.80
CA GLY A 35 0.26 -3.88 -5.20
C GLY A 35 -0.53 -4.96 -5.96
N LEU A 36 -1.77 -5.22 -5.55
CA LEU A 36 -2.68 -6.11 -6.27
C LEU A 36 -3.06 -5.56 -7.65
N ALA A 37 -3.16 -4.24 -7.81
CA ALA A 37 -3.39 -3.62 -9.12
C ALA A 37 -2.21 -3.86 -10.08
N ILE A 38 -0.97 -3.74 -9.58
CA ILE A 38 0.24 -4.10 -10.34
C ILE A 38 0.20 -5.59 -10.71
N MET A 39 -0.17 -6.47 -9.77
CA MET A 39 -0.27 -7.92 -10.03
C MET A 39 -1.28 -8.24 -11.13
N SER A 40 -2.49 -7.68 -11.03
CA SER A 40 -3.52 -7.87 -12.06
C SER A 40 -3.09 -7.35 -13.43
N ALA A 41 -2.31 -6.27 -13.48
CA ALA A 41 -1.75 -5.74 -14.71
C ALA A 41 -0.67 -6.67 -15.29
N VAL A 42 0.25 -7.15 -14.46
CA VAL A 42 1.29 -8.13 -14.84
C VAL A 42 0.67 -9.42 -15.37
N ASP A 43 -0.40 -9.92 -14.74
CA ASP A 43 -1.09 -11.12 -15.20
C ASP A 43 -1.75 -10.91 -16.57
N ALA A 44 -2.33 -9.73 -16.84
CA ALA A 44 -2.86 -9.41 -18.16
C ALA A 44 -1.76 -9.34 -19.24
N LEU A 45 -0.60 -8.79 -18.89
CA LEU A 45 0.58 -8.74 -19.77
C LEU A 45 1.12 -10.14 -20.07
N ARG A 46 1.30 -10.97 -19.04
CA ARG A 46 1.80 -12.35 -19.17
C ARG A 46 0.84 -13.25 -19.91
N ALA A 47 -0.47 -13.04 -19.76
CA ALA A 47 -1.50 -13.79 -20.47
C ALA A 47 -1.65 -13.38 -21.96
N GLY A 48 -0.88 -12.39 -22.44
CA GLY A 48 -0.99 -11.88 -23.81
C GLY A 48 -2.29 -11.11 -24.09
N ARG A 49 -3.06 -10.77 -23.05
CA ARG A 49 -4.30 -9.98 -23.18
C ARG A 49 -4.02 -8.48 -23.31
N ALA A 50 -2.82 -8.05 -22.95
CA ALA A 50 -2.33 -6.69 -23.11
C ALA A 50 -0.83 -6.71 -23.42
N SER A 51 -0.34 -5.73 -24.19
CA SER A 51 1.10 -5.47 -24.32
C SER A 51 1.55 -4.28 -23.47
N ILE A 52 0.62 -3.40 -23.08
CA ILE A 52 0.80 -2.22 -22.22
C ILE A 52 -0.39 -2.16 -21.26
N ALA A 53 -0.14 -1.96 -19.97
CA ALA A 53 -1.15 -1.87 -18.93
C ALA A 53 -0.86 -0.67 -18.01
N LEU A 54 -1.93 -0.02 -17.55
CA LEU A 54 -1.87 1.04 -16.54
C LEU A 54 -2.39 0.47 -15.21
N ALA A 55 -1.56 0.53 -14.17
CA ALA A 55 -1.98 0.25 -12.81
C ALA A 55 -1.98 1.56 -12.00
N THR A 56 -3.11 1.91 -11.39
CA THR A 56 -3.26 3.13 -10.58
C THR A 56 -3.87 2.80 -9.23
N GLY A 57 -3.37 3.46 -8.18
CA GLY A 57 -4.00 3.51 -6.87
C GLY A 57 -4.37 4.95 -6.52
N VAL A 58 -5.54 5.15 -5.95
CA VAL A 58 -6.05 6.45 -5.48
C VAL A 58 -6.77 6.24 -4.16
N GLU A 59 -6.66 7.21 -3.26
CA GLU A 59 -7.36 7.19 -1.97
C GLU A 59 -7.74 8.63 -1.58
N ILE A 60 -8.93 8.80 -1.00
CA ILE A 60 -9.38 10.04 -0.37
C ILE A 60 -9.94 9.68 1.00
N GLN A 61 -9.35 10.22 2.05
CA GLN A 61 -9.65 9.90 3.44
C GLN A 61 -9.97 11.14 4.29
N THR A 62 -9.61 12.34 3.84
CA THR A 62 -9.78 13.58 4.63
C THR A 62 -11.22 14.08 4.74
N THR A 63 -12.17 13.40 4.08
CA THR A 63 -13.60 13.74 4.10
C THR A 63 -14.33 13.29 5.36
N ALA A 64 -13.61 12.66 6.31
CA ALA A 64 -14.16 12.19 7.58
C ALA A 64 -13.22 12.57 8.75
N SER A 65 -13.77 12.60 9.97
CA SER A 65 -12.95 12.79 11.17
C SER A 65 -12.01 11.60 11.38
N ALA A 66 -10.92 11.78 12.11
CA ALA A 66 -9.97 10.70 12.40
C ALA A 66 -10.64 9.46 13.01
N ARG A 67 -11.65 9.65 13.88
CA ARG A 67 -12.38 8.56 14.53
C ARG A 67 -13.24 7.78 13.54
N VAL A 68 -13.95 8.48 12.65
CA VAL A 68 -14.74 7.85 11.58
C VAL A 68 -13.84 7.20 10.53
N GLY A 69 -12.70 7.82 10.20
CA GLY A 69 -11.68 7.23 9.35
C GLY A 69 -11.10 5.94 9.94
N GLY A 70 -10.90 5.88 11.26
CA GLY A 70 -10.52 4.66 11.98
C GLY A 70 -11.52 3.52 11.79
N ASP A 71 -12.82 3.82 11.88
CA ASP A 71 -13.91 2.89 11.59
C ASP A 71 -13.89 2.41 10.13
N TYR A 72 -13.69 3.30 9.17
CA TYR A 72 -13.60 2.94 7.75
C TYR A 72 -12.41 2.02 7.48
N LEU A 73 -11.24 2.34 8.04
CA LEU A 73 -10.05 1.51 7.93
C LEU A 73 -10.24 0.14 8.59
N ALA A 74 -11.07 0.03 9.63
CA ALA A 74 -11.35 -1.24 10.29
C ALA A 74 -12.00 -2.30 9.36
N ARG A 75 -12.47 -1.93 8.15
CA ARG A 75 -12.93 -2.91 7.14
C ARG A 75 -11.82 -3.86 6.67
N ALA A 76 -10.55 -3.49 6.89
CA ALA A 76 -9.40 -4.36 6.62
C ALA A 76 -9.11 -5.36 7.76
N ALA A 77 -9.80 -5.25 8.89
CA ALA A 77 -9.71 -6.18 10.01
C ALA A 77 -10.85 -7.23 9.92
N ASP A 78 -10.81 -8.23 10.79
CA ASP A 78 -12.02 -9.00 11.10
C ASP A 78 -12.97 -8.06 11.88
N TYR A 79 -13.85 -7.38 11.15
CA TYR A 79 -14.62 -6.26 11.68
C TYR A 79 -15.44 -6.67 12.91
N ASP A 80 -16.14 -7.80 12.84
CA ASP A 80 -17.00 -8.27 13.93
C ASP A 80 -16.20 -8.58 15.20
N ARG A 81 -15.02 -9.19 15.04
CA ARG A 81 -14.17 -9.59 16.16
C ARG A 81 -13.32 -8.44 16.72
N GLN A 82 -12.79 -7.59 15.83
CA GLN A 82 -11.69 -6.67 16.15
C GLN A 82 -12.11 -5.20 16.20
N ARG A 83 -13.23 -4.81 15.58
CA ARG A 83 -13.66 -3.40 15.60
C ARG A 83 -13.88 -2.87 17.02
N SER A 84 -14.35 -3.73 17.92
CA SER A 84 -14.62 -3.39 19.32
C SER A 84 -13.37 -3.10 20.15
N LEU A 85 -12.16 -3.37 19.62
CA LEU A 85 -10.91 -3.11 20.33
C LEU A 85 -10.71 -1.61 20.63
N ASP A 86 -10.96 -0.76 19.64
CA ASP A 86 -10.85 0.70 19.72
C ASP A 86 -11.48 1.33 18.45
N ASP A 87 -11.89 2.60 18.54
CA ASP A 87 -12.27 3.39 17.35
C ASP A 87 -11.12 3.55 16.37
N PHE A 88 -9.89 3.58 16.89
CA PHE A 88 -8.67 3.48 16.13
C PHE A 88 -8.22 2.02 16.05
N THR A 89 -9.04 1.17 15.41
CA THR A 89 -8.87 -0.29 15.42
C THR A 89 -7.47 -0.72 14.96
N PHE A 90 -6.98 -0.20 13.85
CA PHE A 90 -5.64 -0.54 13.35
C PHE A 90 -4.50 -0.04 14.25
N PRO A 91 -4.49 1.23 14.69
CA PRO A 91 -3.57 1.66 15.74
C PRO A 91 -3.58 0.74 16.98
N CYS A 92 -4.76 0.31 17.45
CA CYS A 92 -4.86 -0.61 18.59
C CYS A 92 -4.29 -2.00 18.29
N LEU A 93 -4.54 -2.56 17.09
CA LEU A 93 -3.96 -3.84 16.66
C LEU A 93 -2.42 -3.81 16.60
N PHE A 94 -1.83 -2.70 16.14
CA PHE A 94 -0.38 -2.51 16.14
C PHE A 94 0.17 -2.25 17.55
N ALA A 95 -0.56 -1.53 18.40
CA ALA A 95 -0.21 -1.37 19.82
C ALA A 95 -0.22 -2.71 20.57
N LYS A 96 -1.18 -3.59 20.26
CA LYS A 96 -1.21 -4.98 20.76
C LYS A 96 0.02 -5.77 20.34
N ARG A 97 0.48 -5.63 19.10
CA ARG A 97 1.76 -6.23 18.66
C ARG A 97 2.94 -5.63 19.42
N MET A 98 2.98 -4.31 19.55
CA MET A 98 4.07 -3.62 20.24
C MET A 98 4.19 -4.04 21.71
N SER A 99 3.06 -4.22 22.40
CA SER A 99 3.02 -4.77 23.75
C SER A 99 3.72 -6.13 23.83
N ASN A 100 3.39 -7.07 22.93
CA ASN A 100 4.02 -8.39 22.87
C ASN A 100 5.52 -8.33 22.52
N ILE A 101 5.88 -7.46 21.58
CA ILE A 101 7.27 -7.25 21.13
C ILE A 101 8.15 -6.78 22.29
N VAL A 102 7.68 -5.80 23.06
CA VAL A 102 8.40 -5.27 24.23
C VAL A 102 8.49 -6.32 25.32
N THR A 103 7.39 -7.02 25.63
CA THR A 103 7.38 -8.09 26.65
C THR A 103 8.35 -9.23 26.32
N GLN A 104 8.53 -9.54 25.03
CA GLN A 104 9.47 -10.57 24.57
C GLN A 104 10.90 -10.05 24.37
N GLY A 105 11.16 -8.76 24.64
CA GLY A 105 12.49 -8.17 24.50
C GLY A 105 13.00 -8.10 23.05
N HIS A 106 12.10 -8.08 22.06
CA HIS A 106 12.48 -8.12 20.64
C HIS A 106 12.98 -6.75 20.15
N PHE A 107 12.26 -5.67 20.44
CA PHE A 107 12.74 -4.28 20.34
C PHE A 107 11.88 -3.36 21.22
N THR A 108 12.27 -2.10 21.34
CA THR A 108 11.69 -1.12 22.27
C THR A 108 10.89 -0.04 21.56
N MET A 109 10.14 0.78 22.33
CA MET A 109 9.52 1.99 21.79
C MET A 109 10.54 3.08 21.43
N GLU A 110 11.75 3.00 21.95
CA GLU A 110 12.84 3.88 21.53
C GLU A 110 13.23 3.59 20.07
N ASP A 111 13.27 2.31 19.70
CA ASP A 111 13.56 1.86 18.33
C ASP A 111 12.48 2.36 17.35
N THR A 112 11.20 2.35 17.74
CA THR A 112 10.14 2.89 16.87
C THR A 112 10.20 4.41 16.76
N ALA A 113 10.69 5.12 17.79
CA ALA A 113 10.93 6.56 17.72
C ALA A 113 12.06 6.91 16.72
N LEU A 114 13.11 6.08 16.64
CA LEU A 114 14.16 6.22 15.62
C LEU A 114 13.60 6.05 14.20
N VAL A 115 12.66 5.12 14.00
CA VAL A 115 11.96 4.96 12.72
C VAL A 115 11.21 6.24 12.34
N ALA A 116 10.44 6.82 13.27
CA ALA A 116 9.69 8.05 13.06
C ALA A 116 10.62 9.23 12.74
N ALA A 117 11.65 9.46 13.56
CA ALA A 117 12.61 10.55 13.35
C ALA A 117 13.29 10.47 11.97
N LYS A 118 13.71 9.26 11.56
CA LYS A 118 14.25 8.99 10.22
C LYS A 118 13.22 9.29 9.12
N ALA A 119 11.96 8.89 9.31
CA ALA A 119 10.90 9.13 8.34
C ALA A 119 10.62 10.62 8.13
N TYR A 120 10.48 11.40 9.20
CA TYR A 120 10.31 12.85 9.11
C TYR A 120 11.54 13.53 8.48
N ALA A 121 12.76 13.13 8.85
CA ALA A 121 13.99 13.66 8.24
C ALA A 121 14.05 13.41 6.73
N ASN A 122 13.59 12.26 6.25
CA ASN A 122 13.48 11.96 4.83
C ASN A 122 12.31 12.71 4.16
N GLY A 123 11.16 12.81 4.83
CA GLY A 123 10.01 13.58 4.35
C GLY A 123 10.34 15.05 4.13
N ASN A 124 11.16 15.64 5.01
CA ASN A 124 11.63 17.03 4.87
C ASN A 124 12.49 17.27 3.62
N LYS A 125 13.01 16.22 2.99
CA LYS A 125 13.76 16.29 1.72
C LYS A 125 12.90 16.00 0.50
N ASN A 126 11.67 15.51 0.70
CA ASN A 126 10.76 15.12 -0.37
C ASN A 126 9.58 16.09 -0.46
N PRO A 127 9.48 16.93 -1.51
CA PRO A 127 8.39 17.89 -1.67
C PRO A 127 7.01 17.24 -1.82
N LEU A 128 6.95 15.94 -2.13
CA LEU A 128 5.69 15.18 -2.25
C LEU A 128 5.21 14.62 -0.90
N ALA A 129 6.02 14.67 0.15
CA ALA A 129 5.62 14.11 1.44
C ALA A 129 4.54 14.98 2.10
N HIS A 130 3.44 14.37 2.56
CA HIS A 130 2.40 15.08 3.32
C HIS A 130 3.00 15.85 4.51
N MET A 131 3.97 15.25 5.21
CA MET A 131 4.66 15.86 6.34
C MET A 131 5.94 16.63 5.96
N HIS A 132 6.07 17.10 4.71
CA HIS A 132 7.29 17.75 4.19
C HIS A 132 7.81 18.93 5.01
N THR A 133 6.91 19.72 5.62
CA THR A 133 7.30 20.89 6.41
C THR A 133 7.43 20.59 7.91
N ARG A 134 7.08 19.37 8.34
CA ARG A 134 7.04 19.01 9.76
C ARG A 134 8.38 18.41 10.20
N LYS A 135 9.13 19.18 10.99
CA LYS A 135 10.37 18.72 11.62
C LYS A 135 10.05 18.04 12.95
N MET A 136 10.51 16.80 13.10
CA MET A 136 10.42 16.01 14.32
C MET A 136 11.81 15.46 14.63
N SER A 137 12.34 15.79 15.80
CA SER A 137 13.55 15.19 16.34
C SER A 137 13.27 13.80 16.91
N PHE A 138 14.32 13.07 17.30
CA PHE A 138 14.18 11.84 18.06
C PHE A 138 13.43 12.07 19.37
N ASP A 139 13.77 13.13 20.12
CA ASP A 139 13.12 13.44 21.40
C ASP A 139 11.63 13.76 21.22
N ASP A 140 11.26 14.46 20.15
CA ASP A 140 9.84 14.73 19.82
C ASP A 140 9.06 13.44 19.54
N CYS A 141 9.73 12.41 18.98
CA CYS A 141 9.12 11.13 18.64
C CYS A 141 9.13 10.15 19.84
N ASN A 142 10.13 10.24 20.71
CA ASN A 142 10.29 9.28 21.81
C ASN A 142 9.46 9.65 23.04
N ASN A 143 9.34 10.95 23.32
CA ASN A 143 8.67 11.45 24.52
C ASN A 143 7.23 11.88 24.24
N GLU A 144 6.38 11.74 25.25
CA GLU A 144 5.05 12.35 25.21
C GLU A 144 5.15 13.88 25.32
N ASN A 145 4.42 14.57 24.46
CA ASN A 145 4.30 16.02 24.45
C ASN A 145 2.93 16.41 23.86
N ASP A 146 2.61 17.71 23.83
CA ASP A 146 1.32 18.23 23.33
C ASP A 146 0.95 17.75 21.92
N ARG A 147 1.94 17.32 21.12
CA ARG A 147 1.77 16.88 19.73
C ARG A 147 2.04 15.38 19.53
N ASN A 148 2.52 14.69 20.56
CA ASN A 148 2.86 13.27 20.51
C ASN A 148 2.30 12.55 21.74
N VAL A 149 0.99 12.25 21.71
CA VAL A 149 0.29 11.66 22.85
C VAL A 149 -0.05 10.19 22.60
N LYS A 150 -0.32 9.46 23.68
CA LYS A 150 -0.93 8.11 23.66
C LYS A 150 -2.46 8.22 23.56
N PHE A 151 -2.96 8.19 22.33
CA PHE A 151 -4.32 8.61 21.99
C PHE A 151 -5.39 7.50 22.02
N LEU A 152 -5.00 6.23 22.21
CA LEU A 152 -5.94 5.11 22.23
C LEU A 152 -6.89 5.19 23.44
N GLY A 153 -8.12 4.74 23.26
CA GLY A 153 -9.09 4.55 24.35
C GLY A 153 -8.93 3.21 25.06
N ASN A 154 -8.37 2.21 24.38
CA ASN A 154 -8.08 0.91 24.97
C ASN A 154 -6.92 0.99 25.99
N GLU A 155 -7.24 1.01 27.28
CA GLU A 155 -6.25 1.17 28.36
C GLU A 155 -5.19 0.06 28.42
N THR A 156 -5.49 -1.15 27.93
CA THR A 156 -4.52 -2.25 27.88
C THR A 156 -3.38 -1.95 26.90
N TYR A 157 -3.70 -1.36 25.75
CA TYR A 157 -2.73 -1.16 24.66
C TYR A 157 -2.27 0.29 24.50
N LYS A 158 -2.97 1.25 25.10
CA LYS A 158 -2.64 2.69 25.08
C LYS A 158 -1.19 3.03 25.42
N PRO A 159 -0.50 2.36 26.37
CA PRO A 159 0.90 2.64 26.66
C PRO A 159 1.87 2.39 25.48
N PHE A 160 1.48 1.59 24.49
CA PHE A 160 2.38 1.03 23.49
C PHE A 160 2.31 1.70 22.11
N LEU A 161 1.70 2.89 22.01
CA LEU A 161 1.64 3.63 20.76
C LEU A 161 1.49 5.14 20.98
N ARG A 162 2.33 5.94 20.33
CA ARG A 162 2.23 7.40 20.31
C ARG A 162 1.73 7.88 18.95
N THR A 163 1.36 9.16 18.88
CA THR A 163 0.87 9.77 17.64
C THR A 163 1.92 9.72 16.52
N SER A 164 3.21 9.92 16.84
CA SER A 164 4.31 9.87 15.88
C SER A 164 4.61 8.48 15.33
N ASP A 165 4.15 7.42 16.01
CA ASP A 165 4.32 6.03 15.54
C ASP A 165 3.33 5.68 14.40
N CYS A 166 2.35 6.55 14.12
CA CYS A 166 1.29 6.30 13.14
C CYS A 166 1.58 6.92 11.76
N SER A 167 1.16 6.23 10.71
CA SER A 167 1.09 6.79 9.36
C SER A 167 -0.01 7.86 9.25
N GLN A 168 0.07 8.69 8.22
CA GLN A 168 -0.87 9.79 8.00
C GLN A 168 -2.14 9.34 7.29
N VAL A 169 -3.29 9.89 7.69
CA VAL A 169 -4.50 9.91 6.86
C VAL A 169 -4.26 10.90 5.72
N SER A 170 -4.24 10.42 4.48
CA SER A 170 -3.79 11.22 3.33
C SER A 170 -4.68 11.02 2.11
N ASP A 171 -4.82 12.06 1.31
CA ASP A 171 -5.39 11.96 -0.03
C ASP A 171 -4.25 11.92 -1.06
N GLY A 172 -4.39 11.09 -2.09
CA GLY A 172 -3.36 11.01 -3.12
C GLY A 172 -3.58 9.90 -4.13
N GLY A 173 -2.64 9.80 -5.06
CA GLY A 173 -2.63 8.74 -6.05
C GLY A 173 -1.24 8.50 -6.62
N ALA A 174 -1.05 7.29 -7.12
CA ALA A 174 0.15 6.88 -7.85
C ALA A 174 -0.27 5.99 -9.02
N GLY A 175 0.49 6.06 -10.11
CA GLY A 175 0.26 5.27 -11.31
C GLY A 175 1.56 4.78 -11.90
N VAL A 176 1.54 3.56 -12.46
CA VAL A 176 2.66 2.97 -13.18
C VAL A 176 2.17 2.38 -14.50
N VAL A 177 2.92 2.64 -15.57
CA VAL A 177 2.74 1.98 -16.85
C VAL A 177 3.67 0.78 -16.90
N LEU A 178 3.09 -0.40 -17.13
CA LEU A 178 3.80 -1.66 -17.26
C LEU A 178 3.68 -2.11 -18.71
N ALA A 179 4.76 -2.62 -19.28
CA ALA A 179 4.78 -3.04 -20.67
C ALA A 179 5.63 -4.31 -20.85
N THR A 180 5.18 -5.17 -21.76
CA THR A 180 6.00 -6.25 -22.33
C THR A 180 7.03 -5.66 -23.29
N GLU A 181 7.99 -6.46 -23.75
CA GLU A 181 8.93 -6.05 -24.81
C GLU A 181 8.20 -5.55 -26.07
N GLU A 182 7.13 -6.23 -26.48
CA GLU A 182 6.27 -5.77 -27.59
C GLU A 182 5.62 -4.41 -27.30
N GLY A 183 5.15 -4.21 -26.07
CA GLY A 183 4.59 -2.93 -25.64
C GLY A 183 5.61 -1.80 -25.65
N ILE A 184 6.84 -2.08 -25.20
CA ILE A 184 7.96 -1.12 -25.21
C ILE A 184 8.32 -0.73 -26.65
N ALA A 185 8.33 -1.70 -27.58
CA ALA A 185 8.53 -1.44 -28.99
C ALA A 185 7.40 -0.57 -29.60
N LYS A 186 6.14 -0.82 -29.23
CA LYS A 186 4.98 0.03 -29.63
C LYS A 186 5.08 1.47 -29.11
N LEU A 187 5.74 1.67 -27.97
CA LEU A 187 6.04 2.99 -27.42
C LEU A 187 7.25 3.68 -28.09
N GLY A 188 7.87 3.03 -29.08
CA GLY A 188 9.03 3.57 -29.80
C GLY A 188 10.30 3.62 -28.95
N MET A 189 10.39 2.80 -27.90
CA MET A 189 11.52 2.76 -26.98
C MET A 189 12.35 1.48 -27.20
N PRO A 190 13.70 1.54 -27.14
CA PRO A 190 14.51 0.34 -27.09
C PRO A 190 14.47 -0.29 -25.69
N ILE A 191 14.55 -1.62 -25.60
CA ILE A 191 14.59 -2.34 -24.30
C ILE A 191 15.81 -1.96 -23.44
N THR A 192 16.88 -1.48 -24.08
CA THR A 192 18.10 -0.99 -23.44
C THR A 192 17.99 0.44 -22.90
N ASN A 193 16.81 1.06 -22.99
CA ASN A 193 16.61 2.42 -22.49
C ASN A 193 16.79 2.46 -20.97
N GLY A 194 17.80 3.20 -20.49
CA GLY A 194 18.13 3.30 -19.06
C GLY A 194 17.08 3.97 -18.18
N LYS A 195 15.96 4.47 -18.75
CA LYS A 195 14.80 4.93 -17.97
C LYS A 195 13.84 3.79 -17.60
N LEU A 196 14.03 2.59 -18.17
CA LEU A 196 13.22 1.42 -17.88
C LEU A 196 13.74 0.74 -16.61
N VAL A 197 12.81 0.21 -15.81
CA VAL A 197 13.11 -0.65 -14.67
C VAL A 197 12.40 -1.98 -14.90
N GLU A 198 13.16 -3.08 -14.87
CA GLU A 198 12.62 -4.41 -15.04
C GLU A 198 12.00 -4.92 -13.73
N LEU A 199 10.73 -5.34 -13.77
CA LEU A 199 10.10 -6.03 -12.65
C LEU A 199 10.51 -7.52 -12.67
N LYS A 200 11.60 -7.86 -11.97
CA LYS A 200 12.15 -9.24 -11.92
C LYS A 200 11.18 -10.27 -11.35
N SER A 201 10.46 -9.90 -10.29
CA SER A 201 9.49 -10.76 -9.63
C SER A 201 8.40 -9.94 -8.94
N LEU A 202 7.24 -10.55 -8.77
CA LEU A 202 6.11 -10.00 -8.03
C LEU A 202 5.28 -11.17 -7.51
N GLU A 203 5.11 -11.24 -6.20
CA GLU A 203 4.51 -12.40 -5.52
C GLU A 203 3.52 -11.94 -4.45
N CYS A 204 2.47 -12.75 -4.23
CA CYS A 204 1.44 -12.51 -3.22
C CYS A 204 1.41 -13.65 -2.20
N ALA A 205 1.07 -13.30 -0.97
CA ALA A 205 0.67 -14.23 0.07
C ALA A 205 -0.50 -13.63 0.85
N THR A 206 -1.42 -14.48 1.29
CA THR A 206 -2.57 -14.12 2.11
C THR A 206 -2.57 -14.93 3.40
N GLY A 207 -3.09 -14.35 4.47
CA GLY A 207 -3.33 -15.02 5.74
C GLY A 207 -4.82 -15.26 5.98
N ASN A 208 -5.15 -15.94 7.07
CA ASN A 208 -6.54 -16.08 7.54
C ASN A 208 -6.96 -14.76 8.22
N LEU A 209 -8.07 -14.16 7.78
CA LEU A 209 -8.60 -12.93 8.40
C LEU A 209 -9.13 -13.20 9.83
N TYR A 210 -9.64 -14.41 10.05
CA TYR A 210 -10.37 -14.78 11.26
C TYR A 210 -9.45 -15.29 12.39
N GLU A 211 -8.17 -15.54 12.09
CA GLU A 211 -7.22 -16.11 13.03
C GLU A 211 -5.91 -15.30 13.02
N ASP A 212 -5.50 -14.85 14.20
CA ASP A 212 -4.24 -14.15 14.39
C ASP A 212 -3.13 -15.17 14.76
N PRO A 213 -1.95 -15.16 14.12
CA PRO A 213 -0.83 -15.99 14.56
C PRO A 213 -0.39 -15.67 16.00
N CYS A 214 0.03 -16.69 16.76
CA CYS A 214 0.44 -16.53 18.15
C CYS A 214 1.66 -15.61 18.33
N ASP A 215 2.62 -15.69 17.42
CA ASP A 215 3.84 -14.88 17.48
C ASP A 215 3.64 -13.51 16.84
N ALA A 216 3.37 -12.51 17.69
CA ALA A 216 3.19 -11.12 17.27
C ALA A 216 4.47 -10.44 16.77
N THR A 217 5.65 -11.01 17.03
CA THR A 217 6.95 -10.48 16.59
C THR A 217 7.25 -10.79 15.12
N ARG A 218 6.46 -11.68 14.51
CA ARG A 218 6.64 -12.09 13.11
C ARG A 218 5.43 -11.74 12.25
N MET A 219 5.72 -11.24 11.05
CA MET A 219 4.73 -11.03 9.99
C MET A 219 4.86 -12.13 8.94
N TYR A 220 4.32 -13.32 9.25
CA TYR A 220 4.46 -14.52 8.42
C TYR A 220 4.02 -14.33 6.97
N THR A 221 2.90 -13.64 6.74
CA THR A 221 2.38 -13.38 5.39
C THR A 221 3.32 -12.49 4.59
N SER A 222 3.81 -11.40 5.18
CA SER A 222 4.80 -10.51 4.55
C SER A 222 6.12 -11.25 4.27
N GLN A 223 6.58 -12.05 5.23
CA GLN A 223 7.79 -12.87 5.08
C GLN A 223 7.64 -13.88 3.93
N ALA A 224 6.49 -14.55 3.83
CA ALA A 224 6.23 -15.52 2.76
C ALA A 224 6.21 -14.86 1.38
N ALA A 225 5.58 -13.69 1.23
CA ALA A 225 5.58 -12.95 -0.03
C ALA A 225 7.00 -12.50 -0.43
N ALA A 226 7.77 -11.94 0.52
CA ALA A 226 9.14 -11.51 0.27
C ALA A 226 10.06 -12.69 -0.10
N ALA A 227 9.97 -13.81 0.62
CA ALA A 227 10.77 -15.00 0.35
C ALA A 227 10.50 -15.57 -1.05
N LYS A 228 9.24 -15.63 -1.46
CA LYS A 228 8.87 -16.02 -2.83
C LYS A 228 9.44 -15.04 -3.85
N ALA A 229 9.30 -13.74 -3.63
CA ALA A 229 9.75 -12.72 -4.59
C ALA A 229 11.27 -12.78 -4.80
N LEU A 230 12.04 -12.88 -3.72
CA LEU A 230 13.50 -13.02 -3.77
C LEU A 230 13.91 -14.31 -4.49
N CYS A 231 13.24 -15.43 -4.17
CA CYS A 231 13.48 -16.72 -4.81
C CYS A 231 13.21 -16.68 -6.32
N SER A 232 12.04 -16.17 -6.73
CA SER A 232 11.66 -15.99 -8.14
C SER A 232 12.64 -15.09 -8.90
N ALA A 233 13.14 -14.02 -8.25
CA ALA A 233 14.14 -13.13 -8.83
C ALA A 233 15.58 -13.69 -8.79
N LYS A 234 15.81 -14.80 -8.08
CA LYS A 234 17.14 -15.41 -7.86
C LYS A 234 18.13 -14.45 -7.20
N VAL A 235 17.66 -13.69 -6.22
CA VAL A 235 18.48 -12.75 -5.42
C VAL A 235 18.26 -13.00 -3.93
N THR A 236 19.16 -12.46 -3.12
CA THR A 236 19.13 -12.51 -1.66
C THR A 236 18.81 -11.12 -1.08
N PRO A 237 18.42 -11.02 0.21
CA PRO A 237 18.25 -9.73 0.86
C PRO A 237 19.50 -8.83 0.84
N GLN A 238 20.70 -9.42 0.75
CA GLN A 238 21.97 -8.70 0.71
C GLN A 238 22.25 -8.02 -0.64
N ASP A 239 21.49 -8.38 -1.69
CA ASP A 239 21.63 -7.80 -3.02
C ASP A 239 20.80 -6.51 -3.20
N LEU A 240 19.99 -6.13 -2.19
CA LEU A 240 19.09 -4.95 -2.21
C LEU A 240 19.75 -3.67 -1.67
#